data_AF-A0A937M8U8-F1
#
_entry.id   AF-A0A937M8U8-F1
#
_cell.length_a   1.000
_cell.length_b   1.000
_cell.length_c   1.000
_cell.angle_alpha   90.00
_cell.angle_beta   90.00
_cell.angle_gamma   90.00
#
_symmetry.space_group_name_H-M   'P 1'
#
loop_
_entity.id
_entity.type
_entity.pdbx_description
1 polymer ?
#
loop_
_entity_poly.entity_id
_entity_poly.type
_entity_poly.pdbx_seq_one_letter_code
_entity_poly.pdbx_strand_id
1 'polypeptide(L)'
;MAEKENKRWWHFQWLSGNIVRASVRMIMGVFAIVLFSLATKLIFGGNVDNAPLAGVAIAGGGFCLIFFFLTQFKKFKGFGIEAESWEREMEDAKRITNNMRNLAQLVVEPSMMLVMRTGRWASGISRREANDLVDRFEELLVATETPSEDAELARAEYYRYTLFDMVRGVGQPLTKCLETKVNLYHERLKQLGSPVTDLEGHNAASKEWNDARSRADIVKEALSLENISERGFDGVIEATQKCELLSEDEINELLDEHKEEVADIRFFEEHKKLRRPEVWFAGDDN
;
A
#
# COMPACT_ATOMS: atom_id res chain seq x y z
N MET A 1 61.20 24.23 -10.30
CA MET A 1 60.09 25.08 -10.76
C MET A 1 58.81 24.29 -10.55
N ALA A 2 58.07 24.57 -9.48
CA ALA A 2 56.82 23.90 -9.16
C ALA A 2 55.70 24.94 -9.19
N GLU A 3 54.82 24.78 -10.17
CA GLU A 3 53.69 25.65 -10.47
C GLU A 3 52.56 25.34 -9.49
N LYS A 4 52.25 26.29 -8.60
CA LYS A 4 51.12 26.19 -7.67
C LYS A 4 49.82 26.50 -8.42
N GLU A 5 49.09 25.45 -8.78
CA GLU A 5 47.69 25.57 -9.22
C GLU A 5 46.83 26.16 -8.10
N ASN A 6 46.38 27.38 -8.35
CA ASN A 6 45.49 28.14 -7.50
C ASN A 6 44.05 27.62 -7.69
N LYS A 7 43.66 26.61 -6.91
CA LYS A 7 42.26 26.13 -6.81
C LYS A 7 41.40 27.25 -6.19
N ARG A 8 40.86 28.13 -7.05
CA ARG A 8 39.73 29.02 -6.75
C ARG A 8 38.47 28.18 -6.53
N TRP A 9 38.33 27.66 -5.32
CA TRP A 9 37.03 27.26 -4.80
C TRP A 9 36.17 28.51 -4.65
N TRP A 10 34.97 28.49 -5.23
CA TRP A 10 33.97 29.54 -5.10
C TRP A 10 33.51 29.66 -3.65
N HIS A 11 34.25 30.42 -2.84
CA HIS A 11 33.76 30.89 -1.55
C HIS A 11 32.70 31.97 -1.80
N PHE A 12 31.44 31.57 -1.89
CA PHE A 12 30.29 32.48 -1.78
C PHE A 12 30.26 33.08 -0.36
N GLN A 13 31.05 34.14 -0.13
CA GLN A 13 31.11 34.86 1.15
C GLN A 13 29.81 35.61 1.49
N TRP A 14 28.88 35.79 0.55
CA TRP A 14 27.63 36.52 0.79
C TRP A 14 26.55 35.73 1.55
N LEU A 15 26.72 34.41 1.76
CA LEU A 15 25.77 33.55 2.48
C LEU A 15 26.10 33.33 3.97
N SER A 16 27.08 34.04 4.53
CA SER A 16 27.51 33.83 5.93
C SER A 16 26.75 34.67 6.97
N GLY A 17 25.82 35.53 6.56
CA GLY A 17 24.97 36.29 7.47
C GLY A 17 23.95 35.38 8.18
N ASN A 18 23.88 35.43 9.51
CA ASN A 18 22.85 34.74 10.29
C ASN A 18 21.43 35.08 9.81
N ILE A 19 21.24 36.30 9.31
CA ILE A 19 19.98 36.81 8.76
C ILE A 19 19.61 36.07 7.46
N VAL A 20 20.53 35.95 6.51
CA VAL A 20 20.27 35.26 5.22
C VAL A 20 19.90 33.79 5.46
N ARG A 21 20.56 33.13 6.41
CA ARG A 21 20.23 31.75 6.79
C ARG A 21 18.86 31.63 7.43
N ALA A 22 18.49 32.56 8.31
CA ALA A 22 17.17 32.60 8.92
C ALA A 22 16.06 32.83 7.87
N SER A 23 16.31 33.73 6.90
CA SER A 23 15.37 34.00 5.80
C SER A 23 15.18 32.78 4.90
N VAL A 24 16.26 32.09 4.49
CA VAL A 24 16.16 30.88 3.67
C VAL A 24 15.38 29.79 4.40
N ARG A 25 15.61 29.61 5.71
CA ARG A 25 14.84 28.65 6.52
C ARG A 25 13.36 29.01 6.59
N MET A 26 13.05 30.28 6.86
CA MET A 26 11.66 30.73 6.90
C MET A 26 10.96 30.48 5.56
N ILE A 27 11.63 30.77 4.45
CA ILE A 27 11.09 30.53 3.10
C ILE A 27 10.85 29.04 2.86
N MET A 28 11.83 28.17 3.14
CA MET A 28 11.70 26.72 2.92
C MET A 28 10.62 26.11 3.81
N GLY A 29 10.51 26.56 5.07
CA GLY A 29 9.47 26.10 5.99
C GLY A 29 8.07 26.52 5.56
N VAL A 30 7.90 27.78 5.13
CA VAL A 30 6.63 28.27 4.57
C VAL A 30 6.28 27.50 3.29
N PHE A 31 7.25 27.26 2.42
CA PHE A 31 7.02 26.51 1.18
C PHE A 31 6.59 25.06 1.44
N ALA A 32 7.21 24.39 2.43
CA ALA A 32 6.78 23.06 2.85
C ALA A 32 5.33 23.06 3.36
N ILE A 33 4.96 24.02 4.23
CA ILE A 33 3.58 24.15 4.75
C ILE A 33 2.57 24.36 3.62
N VAL A 34 2.91 25.18 2.63
CA VAL A 34 2.05 25.44 1.47
C VAL A 34 1.87 24.16 0.64
N LEU A 35 2.94 23.41 0.38
CA LEU A 35 2.88 22.15 -0.37
C LEU A 35 2.07 21.08 0.35
N PHE A 36 2.24 20.92 1.67
CA PHE A 36 1.39 19.99 2.45
C PHE A 36 -0.07 20.41 2.46
N SER A 37 -0.34 21.71 2.58
CA SER A 37 -1.72 22.24 2.55
C SER A 37 -2.39 22.00 1.19
N LEU A 38 -1.64 22.15 0.10
CA LEU A 38 -2.08 21.80 -1.26
C LEU A 38 -2.35 20.30 -1.39
N ALA A 39 -1.45 19.44 -0.91
CA ALA A 39 -1.64 18.00 -0.92
C ALA A 39 -2.92 17.59 -0.19
N THR A 40 -3.14 18.10 1.02
CA THR A 40 -4.36 17.86 1.80
C THR A 40 -5.61 18.29 1.03
N LYS A 41 -5.59 19.48 0.40
CA LYS A 41 -6.73 19.96 -0.39
C LYS A 41 -7.01 19.07 -1.61
N LEU A 42 -5.98 18.53 -2.26
CA LEU A 42 -6.13 17.63 -3.41
C LEU A 42 -6.68 16.26 -2.98
N ILE A 43 -6.24 15.74 -1.84
CA ILE A 43 -6.71 14.45 -1.28
C ILE A 43 -8.19 14.56 -0.86
N PHE A 44 -8.56 15.62 -0.13
CA PHE A 44 -9.94 15.82 0.34
C PHE A 44 -10.89 16.37 -0.73
N GLY A 45 -10.37 16.83 -1.86
CA GLY A 45 -11.15 17.40 -2.97
C GLY A 45 -11.89 16.37 -3.83
N GLY A 46 -11.69 15.07 -3.60
CA GLY A 46 -12.47 13.98 -4.22
C GLY A 46 -12.23 13.73 -5.72
N ASN A 47 -11.33 14.47 -6.37
CA ASN A 47 -11.01 14.27 -7.78
C ASN A 47 -9.83 13.31 -7.94
N VAL A 48 -10.12 12.12 -8.47
CA VAL A 48 -9.16 11.00 -8.62
C VAL A 48 -7.95 11.36 -9.50
N ASP A 49 -8.15 12.24 -10.48
CA ASP A 49 -7.09 12.70 -11.41
C ASP A 49 -5.97 13.51 -10.72
N ASN A 50 -6.19 13.98 -9.49
CA ASN A 50 -5.23 14.79 -8.76
C ASN A 50 -4.33 13.99 -7.81
N ALA A 51 -4.48 12.67 -7.73
CA ALA A 51 -3.66 11.83 -6.85
C ALA A 51 -2.14 11.91 -7.15
N PRO A 52 -1.68 11.92 -8.43
CA PRO A 52 -0.27 12.10 -8.73
C PRO A 52 0.26 13.47 -8.29
N LEU A 53 -0.55 14.51 -8.46
CA LEU A 53 -0.22 15.89 -8.04
C LEU A 53 -0.12 16.01 -6.52
N ALA A 54 -0.98 15.31 -5.77
CA ALA A 54 -0.91 15.24 -4.32
C ALA A 54 0.38 14.55 -3.87
N GLY A 55 0.76 13.43 -4.51
CA GLY A 55 2.02 12.73 -4.23
C GLY A 55 3.25 13.61 -4.46
N VAL A 56 3.30 14.34 -5.58
CA VAL A 56 4.39 15.30 -5.87
C VAL A 56 4.45 16.43 -4.84
N ALA A 57 3.30 16.95 -4.41
CA ALA A 57 3.24 18.00 -3.40
C ALA A 57 3.75 17.52 -2.03
N ILE A 58 3.39 16.29 -1.62
CA ILE A 58 3.90 15.66 -0.39
C ILE A 58 5.41 15.46 -0.48
N ALA A 59 5.90 14.86 -1.56
CA ALA A 59 7.33 14.61 -1.76
C ALA A 59 8.13 15.93 -1.78
N GLY A 60 7.64 16.94 -2.50
CA GLY A 60 8.25 18.28 -2.53
C GLY A 60 8.28 18.95 -1.16
N GLY A 61 7.19 18.85 -0.39
CA GLY A 61 7.11 19.35 0.97
C GLY A 61 8.12 18.66 1.90
N GLY A 62 8.24 17.33 1.78
CA GLY A 62 9.26 16.54 2.47
C GLY A 62 10.68 16.98 2.13
N PHE A 63 11.00 17.16 0.84
CA PHE A 63 12.32 17.68 0.41
C PHE A 63 12.62 19.06 1.00
N CYS A 64 11.64 19.97 1.03
CA CYS A 64 11.83 21.28 1.65
C CYS A 64 12.14 21.19 3.14
N LEU A 65 11.54 20.24 3.87
CA LEU A 65 11.86 19.97 5.27
C LEU A 65 13.28 19.39 5.43
N ILE A 66 13.70 18.47 4.56
CA ILE A 66 15.06 17.93 4.59
C ILE A 66 16.08 19.07 4.46
N PHE A 67 15.89 19.98 3.51
CA PHE A 67 16.77 21.15 3.34
C PHE A 67 16.66 22.16 4.48
N PHE A 68 15.48 22.32 5.08
CA PHE A 68 15.29 23.15 6.27
C PHE A 68 16.20 22.68 7.41
N PHE A 69 16.30 21.37 7.64
CA PHE A 69 17.16 20.77 8.67
C PHE A 69 18.64 20.70 8.27
N LEU A 70 18.98 20.47 6.99
CA LEU A 70 20.36 20.46 6.48
C LEU A 70 21.13 21.77 6.68
N THR A 71 20.44 22.91 6.86
CA THR A 71 21.12 24.19 7.12
C THR A 71 21.68 24.34 8.54
N GLN A 72 21.51 23.36 9.43
CA GLN A 72 22.10 23.38 10.78
C GLN A 72 23.60 23.01 10.83
N PHE A 73 24.15 22.42 9.76
CA PHE A 73 25.48 21.78 9.70
C PHE A 73 26.73 22.71 9.57
N LYS A 74 26.71 24.00 9.94
CA LYS A 74 27.88 24.91 9.72
C LYS A 74 28.37 25.65 10.96
N LYS A 75 28.93 24.92 11.92
CA LYS A 75 29.95 25.47 12.86
C LYS A 75 31.18 24.56 12.85
N PHE A 76 32.09 24.81 11.91
CA PHE A 76 33.50 24.42 12.05
C PHE A 76 34.25 25.61 12.67
N LYS A 77 34.79 25.44 13.87
CA LYS A 77 35.78 26.36 14.45
C LYS A 77 36.78 25.55 15.27
N GLY A 78 37.95 25.29 14.68
CA GLY A 78 39.10 24.74 15.38
C GLY A 78 39.62 25.73 16.42
N PHE A 79 39.73 25.28 17.67
CA PHE A 79 40.63 25.74 18.73
C PHE A 79 40.35 24.89 19.98
N GLY A 80 41.04 23.74 20.12
CA GLY A 80 41.30 23.08 21.42
C GLY A 80 40.13 22.57 22.29
N ILE A 81 38.88 22.63 21.82
CA ILE A 81 37.68 22.04 22.44
C ILE A 81 37.33 20.76 21.66
N GLU A 82 38.29 19.86 21.46
CA GLU A 82 38.11 18.72 20.54
C GLU A 82 37.34 17.55 21.15
N ALA A 83 37.41 17.33 22.47
CA ALA A 83 36.67 16.25 23.12
C ALA A 83 35.19 16.61 23.42
N GLU A 84 34.92 17.82 23.91
CA GLU A 84 33.56 18.29 24.22
C GLU A 84 32.75 18.62 22.93
N SER A 85 33.43 18.99 21.84
CA SER A 85 32.80 19.17 20.52
C SER A 85 32.47 17.84 19.88
N TRP A 86 33.32 16.81 20.01
CA TRP A 86 33.05 15.50 19.40
C TRP A 86 31.82 14.82 20.02
N GLU A 87 31.64 14.92 21.34
CA GLU A 87 30.49 14.33 22.02
C GLU A 87 29.18 15.07 21.67
N ARG A 88 29.21 16.42 21.62
CA ARG A 88 28.07 17.23 21.15
C ARG A 88 27.81 17.08 19.65
N GLU A 89 28.83 16.93 18.82
CA GLU A 89 28.70 16.66 17.39
C GLU A 89 28.12 15.28 17.14
N MET A 90 28.53 14.28 17.94
CA MET A 90 27.97 12.94 17.88
C MET A 90 26.52 12.91 18.37
N GLU A 91 26.19 13.66 19.41
CA GLU A 91 24.81 13.82 19.89
C GLU A 91 23.93 14.58 18.89
N ASP A 92 24.44 15.66 18.28
CA ASP A 92 23.76 16.41 17.24
C ASP A 92 23.57 15.56 15.97
N ALA A 93 24.57 14.78 15.56
CA ALA A 93 24.47 13.86 14.43
C ALA A 93 23.44 12.73 14.70
N LYS A 94 23.42 12.17 15.92
CA LYS A 94 22.40 11.20 16.35
C LYS A 94 21.01 11.82 16.32
N ARG A 95 20.85 13.04 16.85
CA ARG A 95 19.57 13.77 16.83
C ARG A 95 19.10 14.01 15.40
N ILE A 96 20.00 14.39 14.49
CA ILE A 96 19.65 14.63 13.08
C ILE A 96 19.29 13.32 12.37
N THR A 97 20.03 12.24 12.62
CA THR A 97 19.71 10.92 12.07
C THR A 97 18.34 10.45 12.54
N ASN A 98 18.04 10.61 13.83
CA ASN A 98 16.71 10.30 14.37
C ASN A 98 15.61 11.18 13.73
N ASN A 99 15.86 12.48 13.53
CA ASN A 99 14.90 13.35 12.86
C ASN A 99 14.67 12.95 11.40
N MET A 100 15.72 12.54 10.68
CA MET A 100 15.60 12.07 9.29
C MET A 100 14.85 10.74 9.21
N ARG A 101 15.08 9.83 10.15
CA ARG A 101 14.31 8.59 10.31
C ARG A 101 12.83 8.88 10.52
N ASN A 102 12.51 9.76 11.47
CA ASN A 102 11.12 10.14 11.76
C ASN A 102 10.43 10.79 10.56
N LEU A 103 11.15 11.64 9.81
CA LEU A 103 10.62 12.25 8.58
C LEU A 103 10.43 11.22 7.47
N ALA A 104 11.36 10.27 7.31
CA ALA A 104 11.23 9.20 6.34
C ALA A 104 9.99 8.35 6.63
N GLN A 105 9.78 7.95 7.89
CA GLN A 105 8.57 7.22 8.31
C GLN A 105 7.29 8.01 8.01
N LEU A 106 7.26 9.31 8.36
CA LEU A 106 6.11 10.19 8.13
C LEU A 106 5.75 10.33 6.64
N VAL A 107 6.70 10.14 5.73
CA VAL A 107 6.45 10.18 4.28
C VAL A 107 6.15 8.80 3.72
N VAL A 108 6.88 7.76 4.14
CA VAL A 108 6.79 6.41 3.57
C VAL A 108 5.43 5.79 3.83
N GLU A 109 4.94 5.81 5.07
CA GLU A 109 3.67 5.17 5.44
C GLU A 109 2.47 5.71 4.64
N PRO A 110 2.20 7.03 4.59
CA PRO A 110 1.09 7.55 3.79
C PRO A 110 1.33 7.39 2.28
N SER A 111 2.59 7.40 1.82
CA SER A 111 2.90 7.18 0.40
C SER A 111 2.64 5.74 -0.02
N MET A 112 3.03 4.75 0.78
CA MET A 112 2.70 3.34 0.55
C MET A 112 1.18 3.13 0.54
N MET A 113 0.48 3.66 1.54
CA MET A 113 -0.98 3.58 1.59
C MET A 113 -1.63 4.20 0.34
N LEU A 114 -1.13 5.37 -0.09
CA LEU A 114 -1.63 6.03 -1.29
C LEU A 114 -1.40 5.16 -2.53
N VAL A 115 -0.18 4.67 -2.76
CA VAL A 115 0.16 3.83 -3.93
C VAL A 115 -0.73 2.58 -3.99
N MET A 116 -0.99 1.94 -2.85
CA MET A 116 -1.82 0.72 -2.83
C MET A 116 -3.28 0.98 -3.13
N ARG A 117 -3.82 2.12 -2.69
CA ARG A 117 -5.22 2.46 -2.92
C ARG A 117 -5.43 3.05 -4.32
N THR A 118 -4.51 3.89 -4.79
CA THR A 118 -4.62 4.52 -6.11
C THR A 118 -4.42 3.52 -7.23
N GLY A 119 -3.40 2.66 -7.18
CA GLY A 119 -3.08 1.65 -8.20
C GLY A 119 -4.26 0.79 -8.67
N ARG A 120 -5.30 0.66 -7.85
CA ARG A 120 -6.41 -0.29 -8.07
C ARG A 120 -7.72 0.32 -8.56
N TRP A 121 -7.96 1.61 -8.31
CA TRP A 121 -9.24 2.26 -8.58
C TRP A 121 -9.23 3.01 -9.93
N ALA A 122 -8.60 2.42 -10.95
CA ALA A 122 -8.35 3.02 -12.27
C ALA A 122 -7.26 4.10 -12.30
N SER A 123 -6.25 4.03 -11.42
CA SER A 123 -5.05 4.86 -11.60
C SER A 123 -4.06 4.21 -12.56
N GLY A 124 -3.19 5.03 -13.16
CA GLY A 124 -2.15 4.61 -14.09
C GLY A 124 -0.86 4.07 -13.46
N ILE A 125 -0.88 3.62 -12.19
CA ILE A 125 0.28 2.93 -11.59
C ILE A 125 0.07 1.43 -11.74
N SER A 126 0.94 0.78 -12.51
CA SER A 126 0.95 -0.67 -12.68
C SER A 126 1.31 -1.41 -11.37
N ARG A 127 0.97 -2.70 -11.24
CA ARG A 127 1.34 -3.49 -10.06
C ARG A 127 2.85 -3.62 -9.94
N ARG A 128 3.55 -3.73 -11.08
CA ARG A 128 5.02 -3.71 -11.15
C ARG A 128 5.57 -2.41 -10.56
N GLU A 129 5.09 -1.25 -11.02
CA GLU A 129 5.55 0.04 -10.49
C GLU A 129 5.22 0.20 -9.00
N ALA A 130 4.05 -0.28 -8.56
CA ALA A 130 3.69 -0.27 -7.14
C ALA A 130 4.66 -1.14 -6.31
N ASN A 131 5.01 -2.34 -6.79
CA ASN A 131 6.00 -3.20 -6.14
C ASN A 131 7.38 -2.52 -6.11
N ASP A 132 7.85 -1.96 -7.23
CA ASP A 132 9.13 -1.26 -7.31
C ASP A 132 9.19 -0.05 -6.35
N LEU A 133 8.07 0.65 -6.16
CA LEU A 133 7.97 1.75 -5.19
C LEU A 133 8.06 1.24 -3.75
N VAL A 134 7.40 0.12 -3.44
CA VAL A 134 7.51 -0.53 -2.12
C VAL A 134 8.96 -0.92 -1.84
N ASP A 135 9.62 -1.58 -2.79
CA ASP A 135 11.03 -1.99 -2.65
C ASP A 135 11.94 -0.79 -2.37
N ARG A 136 11.74 0.34 -3.09
CA ARG A 136 12.49 1.58 -2.83
C ARG A 136 12.20 2.18 -1.46
N PHE A 137 10.96 2.11 -1.00
CA PHE A 137 10.63 2.57 0.35
C PHE A 137 11.25 1.65 1.41
N GLU A 138 11.33 0.34 1.17
CA GLU A 138 12.04 -0.58 2.05
C GLU A 138 13.54 -0.25 2.13
N GLU A 139 14.19 -0.03 0.99
CA GLU A 139 15.58 0.39 0.93
C GLU A 139 15.82 1.68 1.73
N LEU A 140 14.89 2.64 1.66
CA LEU A 140 14.95 3.88 2.44
C LEU A 140 14.79 3.62 3.94
N LEU A 141 13.84 2.80 4.35
CA LEU A 141 13.61 2.45 5.76
C LEU A 141 14.83 1.73 6.36
N VAL A 142 15.44 0.82 5.60
CA VAL A 142 16.68 0.12 5.98
C VAL A 142 17.85 1.11 6.08
N ALA A 143 18.00 2.00 5.09
CA ALA A 143 19.06 3.01 5.10
C ALA A 143 18.94 4.00 6.26
N THR A 144 17.72 4.25 6.77
CA THR A 144 17.50 5.09 7.96
C THR A 144 17.58 4.33 9.27
N GLU A 145 17.89 3.02 9.26
CA GLU A 145 17.91 2.14 10.44
C GLU A 145 16.58 2.22 11.23
N THR A 146 15.46 2.33 10.51
CA THR A 146 14.12 2.34 11.10
C THR A 146 13.88 1.06 11.89
N PRO A 147 13.27 1.12 13.10
CA PRO A 147 12.84 -0.08 13.81
C PRO A 147 12.03 -1.00 12.90
N SER A 148 12.29 -2.31 12.99
CA SER A 148 11.64 -3.30 12.14
C SER A 148 10.12 -3.29 12.29
N GLU A 149 9.60 -2.97 13.48
CA GLU A 149 8.16 -2.90 13.75
C GLU A 149 7.46 -1.81 12.92
N ASP A 150 8.02 -0.61 12.84
CA ASP A 150 7.46 0.49 12.04
C ASP A 150 7.51 0.17 10.54
N ALA A 151 8.58 -0.51 10.11
CA ALA A 151 8.70 -1.00 8.74
C ALA A 151 7.66 -2.08 8.43
N GLU A 152 7.39 -3.01 9.35
CA GLU A 152 6.32 -4.00 9.19
C GLU A 152 4.93 -3.34 9.12
N LEU A 153 4.65 -2.33 9.94
CA LEU A 153 3.39 -1.59 9.89
C LEU A 153 3.17 -0.91 8.53
N ALA A 154 4.21 -0.27 8.00
CA ALA A 154 4.15 0.33 6.66
C ALA A 154 3.86 -0.71 5.56
N ARG A 155 4.37 -1.94 5.72
CA ARG A 155 4.17 -3.06 4.79
C ARG A 155 2.86 -3.80 4.97
N ALA A 156 2.26 -3.76 6.15
CA ALA A 156 1.04 -4.48 6.44
C ALA A 156 -0.08 -4.15 5.44
N GLU A 157 -0.19 -2.88 5.04
CA GLU A 157 -1.14 -2.45 4.01
C GLU A 157 -0.81 -3.04 2.64
N TYR A 158 0.46 -2.99 2.21
CA TYR A 158 0.90 -3.62 0.98
C TYR A 158 0.56 -5.11 0.94
N TYR A 159 0.88 -5.84 2.01
CA TYR A 159 0.62 -7.28 2.11
C TYR A 159 -0.87 -7.58 2.10
N ARG A 160 -1.65 -6.84 2.89
CA ARG A 160 -3.11 -6.99 2.97
C ARG A 160 -3.75 -6.87 1.59
N TYR A 161 -3.41 -5.80 0.90
CA TYR A 161 -3.95 -5.52 -0.42
C TYR A 161 -3.43 -6.54 -1.44
N THR A 162 -2.14 -6.88 -1.45
CA THR A 162 -1.59 -7.84 -2.41
C THR A 162 -2.23 -9.23 -2.25
N LEU A 163 -2.38 -9.70 -1.02
CA LEU A 163 -3.08 -10.94 -0.71
C LEU A 163 -4.53 -10.92 -1.22
N PHE A 164 -5.26 -9.83 -0.95
CA PHE A 164 -6.63 -9.67 -1.44
C PHE A 164 -6.74 -9.81 -2.96
N ASP A 165 -5.83 -9.18 -3.71
CA ASP A 165 -5.85 -9.29 -5.18
C ASP A 165 -5.54 -10.70 -5.64
N MET A 166 -4.59 -11.40 -5.00
CA MET A 166 -4.26 -12.79 -5.34
C MET A 166 -5.45 -13.71 -5.08
N VAL A 167 -6.06 -13.59 -3.90
CA VAL A 167 -7.24 -14.37 -3.51
C VAL A 167 -8.40 -14.12 -4.47
N ARG A 168 -8.59 -12.88 -4.94
CA ARG A 168 -9.63 -12.54 -5.92
C ARG A 168 -9.50 -13.33 -7.23
N GLY A 169 -8.27 -13.62 -7.67
CA GLY A 169 -8.02 -14.44 -8.86
C GLY A 169 -8.66 -15.82 -8.79
N VAL A 170 -8.61 -16.46 -7.62
CA VAL A 170 -9.24 -17.77 -7.35
C VAL A 170 -10.70 -17.62 -6.89
N GLY A 171 -11.02 -16.56 -6.15
CA GLY A 171 -12.34 -16.29 -5.59
C GLY A 171 -13.40 -15.91 -6.62
N GLN A 172 -13.01 -15.33 -7.77
CA GLN A 172 -13.93 -14.98 -8.86
C GLN A 172 -14.56 -16.22 -9.53
N PRO A 173 -13.79 -17.22 -9.98
CA PRO A 173 -14.32 -18.50 -10.45
C PRO A 173 -15.27 -19.14 -9.44
N LEU A 174 -14.87 -19.18 -8.17
CA LEU A 174 -15.67 -19.72 -7.08
C LEU A 174 -17.02 -18.99 -6.93
N THR A 175 -16.99 -17.66 -6.92
CA THR A 175 -18.21 -16.83 -6.83
C THR A 175 -19.14 -17.07 -8.02
N LYS A 176 -18.58 -17.23 -9.22
CA LYS A 176 -19.35 -17.53 -10.44
C LYS A 176 -20.04 -18.90 -10.36
N CYS A 177 -19.37 -19.91 -9.80
CA CYS A 177 -19.97 -21.23 -9.56
C CYS A 177 -21.13 -21.14 -8.57
N LEU A 178 -20.96 -20.42 -7.46
CA LEU A 178 -22.03 -20.18 -6.47
C LEU A 178 -23.22 -19.44 -7.09
N GLU A 179 -22.97 -18.38 -7.85
CA GLU A 179 -24.02 -17.63 -8.54
C GLU A 179 -24.79 -18.48 -9.54
N THR A 180 -24.08 -19.38 -10.25
CA THR A 180 -24.72 -20.35 -11.14
C THR A 180 -25.69 -21.24 -10.36
N LYS A 181 -25.28 -21.79 -9.21
CA LYS A 181 -26.16 -22.62 -8.35
C LYS A 181 -27.35 -21.82 -7.81
N VAL A 182 -27.12 -20.61 -7.29
CA VAL A 182 -28.18 -19.72 -6.79
C VAL A 182 -29.20 -19.40 -7.90
N ASN A 183 -28.72 -19.16 -9.13
CA ASN A 183 -29.58 -18.90 -10.28
C ASN A 183 -30.43 -20.11 -10.67
N LEU A 184 -29.98 -21.35 -10.47
CA LEU A 184 -30.82 -22.54 -10.71
C LEU A 184 -32.05 -22.55 -9.79
N TYR A 185 -31.89 -22.20 -8.51
CA TYR A 185 -33.02 -22.07 -7.58
C TYR A 185 -33.95 -20.91 -7.97
N HIS A 186 -33.37 -19.79 -8.45
CA HIS A 186 -34.15 -18.66 -8.92
C HIS A 186 -34.98 -18.98 -10.17
N GLU A 187 -34.42 -19.72 -11.13
CA GLU A 187 -35.15 -20.16 -12.32
C GLU A 187 -36.25 -21.17 -11.98
N ARG A 188 -36.03 -22.07 -11.01
CA ARG A 188 -37.08 -22.96 -10.48
C ARG A 188 -38.25 -22.16 -9.89
N LEU A 189 -37.97 -21.09 -9.14
CA LEU A 189 -38.99 -20.20 -8.62
C LEU A 189 -39.78 -19.51 -9.74
N LYS A 190 -39.10 -19.04 -10.81
CA LYS A 190 -39.75 -18.40 -11.97
C LYS A 190 -40.67 -19.34 -12.73
N GLN A 191 -40.34 -20.63 -12.83
CA GLN A 191 -41.15 -21.62 -13.55
C GLN A 191 -42.56 -21.82 -12.95
N LEU A 192 -42.77 -21.44 -11.68
CA LEU A 192 -44.08 -21.47 -11.04
C LEU A 192 -45.03 -20.35 -11.53
N GLY A 193 -44.50 -19.40 -12.30
CA GLY A 193 -45.27 -18.42 -13.05
C GLY A 193 -45.87 -17.28 -12.22
N SER A 194 -46.49 -16.34 -12.95
CA SER A 194 -47.31 -15.26 -12.38
C SER A 194 -48.56 -15.09 -13.27
N PRO A 195 -49.79 -15.19 -12.73
CA PRO A 195 -50.14 -15.30 -11.32
C PRO A 195 -49.79 -16.67 -10.69
N VAL A 196 -49.42 -16.65 -9.41
CA VAL A 196 -49.02 -17.86 -8.65
C VAL A 196 -50.24 -18.77 -8.48
N THR A 197 -50.16 -19.96 -9.07
CA THR A 197 -51.23 -20.98 -9.00
C THR A 197 -51.04 -21.96 -7.85
N ASP A 198 -49.78 -22.27 -7.51
CA ASP A 198 -49.39 -23.09 -6.36
C ASP A 198 -48.65 -22.23 -5.33
N LEU A 199 -49.38 -21.76 -4.32
CA LEU A 199 -48.83 -20.90 -3.27
C LEU A 199 -47.83 -21.64 -2.37
N GLU A 200 -48.07 -22.93 -2.10
CA GLU A 200 -47.22 -23.72 -1.20
C GLU A 200 -45.88 -24.03 -1.88
N GLY A 201 -45.91 -24.51 -3.13
CA GLY A 201 -44.71 -24.72 -3.93
C GLY A 201 -43.90 -23.44 -4.15
N HIS A 202 -44.58 -22.31 -4.39
CA HIS A 202 -43.91 -21.01 -4.52
C HIS A 202 -43.21 -20.58 -3.23
N ASN A 203 -43.87 -20.73 -2.07
CA ASN A 203 -43.27 -20.39 -0.79
C ASN A 203 -42.06 -21.29 -0.47
N ALA A 204 -42.16 -22.59 -0.76
CA ALA A 204 -41.05 -23.53 -0.58
C ALA A 204 -39.86 -23.18 -1.49
N ALA A 205 -40.08 -22.95 -2.78
CA ALA A 205 -39.03 -22.56 -3.73
C ALA A 205 -38.41 -21.20 -3.40
N SER A 206 -39.21 -20.24 -2.94
CA SER A 206 -38.72 -18.93 -2.49
C SER A 206 -37.81 -19.06 -1.27
N LYS A 207 -38.18 -19.93 -0.31
CA LYS A 207 -37.35 -20.24 0.84
C LYS A 207 -36.02 -20.89 0.41
N GLU A 208 -36.06 -21.92 -0.45
CA GLU A 208 -34.86 -22.56 -0.98
C GLU A 208 -33.91 -21.56 -1.66
N TRP A 209 -34.44 -20.65 -2.47
CA TRP A 209 -33.65 -19.62 -3.13
C TRP A 209 -33.01 -18.63 -2.13
N ASN A 210 -33.76 -18.18 -1.13
CA ASN A 210 -33.23 -17.29 -0.09
C ASN A 210 -32.16 -17.99 0.76
N ASP A 211 -32.38 -19.27 1.12
CA ASP A 211 -31.42 -20.08 1.86
C ASP A 211 -30.14 -20.30 1.04
N ALA A 212 -30.26 -20.55 -0.26
CA ALA A 212 -29.10 -20.64 -1.16
C ALA A 212 -28.36 -19.29 -1.28
N ARG A 213 -29.08 -18.19 -1.43
CA ARG A 213 -28.46 -16.86 -1.49
C ARG A 213 -27.69 -16.54 -0.20
N SER A 214 -28.32 -16.75 0.96
CA SER A 214 -27.71 -16.53 2.28
C SER A 214 -26.42 -17.34 2.44
N ARG A 215 -26.42 -18.62 2.03
CA ARG A 215 -25.23 -19.46 2.06
C ARG A 215 -24.13 -18.97 1.11
N ALA A 216 -24.47 -18.52 -0.10
CA ALA A 216 -23.50 -17.93 -1.02
C ALA A 216 -22.91 -16.61 -0.48
N ASP A 217 -23.72 -15.81 0.23
CA ASP A 217 -23.27 -14.55 0.82
C ASP A 217 -22.19 -14.76 1.90
N ILE A 218 -22.19 -15.90 2.62
CA ILE A 218 -21.11 -16.28 3.57
C ILE A 218 -19.75 -16.33 2.85
N VAL A 219 -19.69 -16.92 1.65
CA VAL A 219 -18.44 -17.03 0.88
C VAL A 219 -18.03 -15.67 0.33
N LYS A 220 -19.01 -14.88 -0.14
CA LYS A 220 -18.75 -13.50 -0.61
C LYS A 220 -18.22 -12.61 0.51
N GLU A 221 -18.74 -12.77 1.72
CA GLU A 221 -18.24 -12.09 2.91
C GLU A 221 -16.82 -12.55 3.25
N ALA A 222 -16.54 -13.86 3.21
CA ALA A 222 -15.17 -14.37 3.42
C ALA A 222 -14.16 -13.85 2.39
N LEU A 223 -14.61 -13.52 1.17
CA LEU A 223 -13.82 -12.88 0.12
C LEU A 223 -13.67 -11.35 0.29
N SER A 224 -14.19 -10.75 1.37
CA SER A 224 -13.96 -9.33 1.64
C SER A 224 -12.50 -9.05 2.03
N LEU A 225 -12.07 -7.81 1.84
CA LEU A 225 -10.71 -7.38 2.19
C LEU A 225 -10.42 -7.60 3.67
N GLU A 226 -11.38 -7.29 4.53
CA GLU A 226 -11.28 -7.44 5.98
C GLU A 226 -11.08 -8.91 6.34
N ASN A 227 -11.96 -9.80 5.86
CA ASN A 227 -11.90 -11.22 6.19
C ASN A 227 -10.66 -11.92 5.62
N ILE A 228 -10.23 -11.58 4.40
CA ILE A 228 -8.98 -12.10 3.84
C ILE A 228 -7.78 -11.63 4.66
N SER A 229 -7.78 -10.38 5.14
CA SER A 229 -6.68 -9.86 5.95
C SER A 229 -6.54 -10.53 7.32
N GLU A 230 -7.67 -10.92 7.92
CA GLU A 230 -7.71 -11.53 9.25
C GLU A 230 -7.53 -13.05 9.22
N ARG A 231 -8.15 -13.73 8.24
CA ARG A 231 -8.25 -15.20 8.19
C ARG A 231 -7.46 -15.83 7.04
N GLY A 232 -6.90 -15.01 6.16
CA GLY A 232 -6.18 -15.49 4.99
C GLY A 232 -7.06 -16.26 4.01
N PHE A 233 -6.41 -16.99 3.11
CA PHE A 233 -7.07 -17.80 2.11
C PHE A 233 -7.75 -19.04 2.70
N ASP A 234 -7.20 -19.62 3.76
CA ASP A 234 -7.82 -20.76 4.45
C ASP A 234 -9.19 -20.40 5.03
N GLY A 235 -9.40 -19.15 5.46
CA GLY A 235 -10.72 -18.65 5.88
C GLY A 235 -11.77 -18.69 4.75
N VAL A 236 -11.35 -18.43 3.50
CA VAL A 236 -12.20 -18.53 2.31
C VAL A 236 -12.54 -19.99 2.02
N ILE A 237 -11.57 -20.89 2.11
CA ILE A 237 -11.80 -22.33 1.90
C ILE A 237 -12.76 -22.88 2.96
N GLU A 238 -12.56 -22.54 4.23
CA GLU A 238 -13.44 -22.95 5.32
C GLU A 238 -14.88 -22.44 5.11
N ALA A 239 -15.04 -21.16 4.72
CA ALA A 239 -16.35 -20.59 4.41
C ALA A 239 -17.02 -21.31 3.22
N THR A 240 -16.23 -21.68 2.21
CA THR A 240 -16.70 -22.39 1.02
C THR A 240 -17.20 -23.80 1.37
N GLN A 241 -16.44 -24.54 2.18
CA GLN A 241 -16.84 -25.86 2.66
C GLN A 241 -18.13 -25.81 3.50
N LYS A 242 -18.31 -24.76 4.31
CA LYS A 242 -19.53 -24.55 5.11
C LYS A 242 -20.74 -24.07 4.31
N CYS A 243 -20.54 -23.61 3.08
CA CYS A 243 -21.62 -23.07 2.25
C CYS A 243 -22.65 -24.13 1.83
N GLU A 244 -22.27 -25.42 1.79
CA GLU A 244 -23.14 -26.55 1.39
C GLU A 244 -23.85 -26.38 0.02
N LEU A 245 -23.44 -25.41 -0.80
CA LEU A 245 -23.95 -25.21 -2.17
C LEU A 245 -23.08 -25.88 -3.23
N LEU A 246 -21.81 -26.09 -2.90
CA LEU A 246 -20.84 -26.80 -3.71
C LEU A 246 -20.48 -28.09 -3.00
N SER A 247 -20.36 -29.16 -3.77
CA SER A 247 -19.80 -30.42 -3.30
C SER A 247 -18.29 -30.28 -3.06
N GLU A 248 -17.73 -31.16 -2.22
CA GLU A 248 -16.28 -31.20 -1.99
C GLU A 248 -15.51 -31.44 -3.31
N ASP A 249 -16.05 -32.26 -4.21
CA ASP A 249 -15.46 -32.53 -5.51
C ASP A 249 -15.41 -31.27 -6.39
N GLU A 250 -16.49 -30.48 -6.44
CA GLU A 250 -16.51 -29.21 -7.19
C GLU A 250 -15.52 -28.19 -6.61
N ILE A 251 -15.36 -28.15 -5.29
CA ILE A 251 -14.37 -27.28 -4.63
C ILE A 251 -12.97 -27.74 -5.00
N ASN A 252 -12.68 -29.04 -4.89
CA ASN A 252 -11.36 -29.59 -5.20
C ASN A 252 -11.00 -29.44 -6.68
N GLU A 253 -11.96 -29.60 -7.59
CA GLU A 253 -11.77 -29.37 -9.02
C GLU A 253 -11.40 -27.92 -9.31
N LEU A 254 -12.12 -26.95 -8.72
CA LEU A 254 -11.79 -25.52 -8.85
C LEU A 254 -10.40 -25.19 -8.28
N LEU A 255 -10.04 -25.80 -7.14
CA LEU A 255 -8.73 -25.59 -6.54
C LEU A 255 -7.60 -26.24 -7.34
N ASP A 256 -7.84 -27.38 -7.99
CA ASP A 256 -6.86 -28.03 -8.87
C ASP A 256 -6.66 -27.26 -10.18
N GLU A 257 -7.76 -26.72 -10.75
CA GLU A 257 -7.72 -25.83 -11.91
C GLU A 257 -6.83 -24.61 -11.66
N HIS A 258 -6.87 -24.07 -10.43
CA HIS A 258 -6.10 -22.90 -9.98
C HIS A 258 -4.96 -23.24 -9.02
N LYS A 259 -4.41 -24.46 -9.08
CA LYS A 259 -3.42 -24.94 -8.10
C LYS A 259 -2.17 -24.06 -8.01
N GLU A 260 -1.78 -23.45 -9.13
CA GLU A 260 -0.59 -22.63 -9.20
C GLU A 260 -0.80 -21.26 -8.53
N GLU A 261 -1.98 -20.66 -8.68
CA GLU A 261 -2.43 -19.46 -7.99
C GLU A 261 -2.61 -19.72 -6.50
N VAL A 262 -3.19 -20.87 -6.12
CA VAL A 262 -3.29 -21.30 -4.73
C VAL A 262 -1.90 -21.45 -4.09
N ALA A 263 -0.94 -22.03 -4.82
CA ALA A 263 0.44 -22.13 -4.37
C ALA A 263 1.10 -20.73 -4.23
N ASP A 264 0.82 -19.79 -5.13
CA ASP A 264 1.29 -18.40 -5.02
C ASP A 264 0.73 -17.71 -3.77
N ILE A 265 -0.57 -17.86 -3.51
CA ILE A 265 -1.25 -17.28 -2.34
C ILE A 265 -0.62 -17.81 -1.05
N ARG A 266 -0.49 -19.14 -0.91
CA ARG A 266 0.10 -19.77 0.28
C ARG A 266 1.54 -19.35 0.49
N PHE A 267 2.32 -19.32 -0.60
CA PHE A 267 3.70 -18.84 -0.54
C PHE A 267 3.77 -17.39 -0.09
N PHE A 268 2.87 -16.52 -0.59
CA PHE A 268 2.81 -15.13 -0.20
C PHE A 268 2.38 -14.95 1.27
N GLU A 269 1.42 -15.73 1.76
CA GLU A 269 0.99 -15.66 3.16
C GLU A 269 2.14 -16.00 4.13
N GLU A 270 2.93 -17.03 3.81
CA GLU A 270 4.05 -17.50 4.63
C GLU A 270 5.29 -16.59 4.51
N HIS A 271 5.66 -16.21 3.28
CA HIS A 271 6.95 -15.56 3.01
C HIS A 271 6.85 -14.06 2.77
N LYS A 272 5.63 -13.52 2.59
CA LYS A 272 5.36 -12.13 2.19
C LYS A 272 6.11 -11.71 0.92
N LYS A 273 6.29 -12.66 0.00
CA LYS A 273 7.00 -12.50 -1.28
C LYS A 273 6.22 -13.14 -2.42
N LEU A 274 6.33 -12.56 -3.61
CA LEU A 274 5.74 -13.12 -4.83
C LEU A 274 6.54 -14.36 -5.27
N ARG A 275 5.88 -15.52 -5.45
CA ARG A 275 6.53 -16.74 -5.96
C ARG A 275 6.91 -16.62 -7.44
N ARG A 276 6.02 -16.01 -8.23
CA ARG A 276 6.11 -15.85 -9.69
C ARG A 276 5.75 -14.42 -10.10
N PRO A 277 6.60 -13.43 -9.79
CA PRO A 277 6.32 -12.02 -10.05
C PRO A 277 5.99 -11.75 -11.52
N GLU A 278 6.67 -12.43 -12.46
CA GLU A 278 6.42 -12.32 -13.89
C GLU A 278 4.99 -12.68 -14.31
N VAL A 279 4.37 -13.67 -13.65
CA VAL A 279 2.97 -14.06 -13.88
C VAL A 279 2.04 -13.04 -13.23
N TRP A 280 2.37 -12.58 -12.02
CA TRP A 280 1.56 -11.61 -11.30
C TRP A 280 1.45 -10.25 -12.00
N PHE A 281 2.52 -9.85 -12.68
CA PHE A 281 2.61 -8.61 -13.46
C PHE A 281 2.18 -8.80 -14.92
N ALA A 282 1.83 -10.02 -15.35
CA ALA A 282 1.39 -10.27 -16.72
C ALA A 282 0.03 -9.60 -16.97
N GLY A 283 0.05 -8.44 -17.65
CA GLY A 283 -1.12 -7.61 -17.89
C GLY A 283 -0.90 -6.12 -17.61
N ASP A 284 0.21 -5.77 -16.95
CA ASP A 284 0.61 -4.39 -16.68
C ASP A 284 1.26 -3.69 -17.90
N ASP A 285 1.64 -4.44 -18.95
CA ASP A 285 2.38 -3.94 -20.12
C ASP A 285 1.49 -3.39 -21.25
N ASN A 286 0.18 -3.22 -21.02
CA ASN A 286 -0.81 -2.70 -21.99
C ASN A 286 -1.36 -1.34 -21.58
#